data_AF-A0A1I4EP64-F1
#
_entry.id   AF-A0A1I4EP64-F1
#
_cell.length_a   1.000
_cell.length_b   1.000
_cell.length_c   1.000
_cell.angle_alpha   90.00
_cell.angle_beta   90.00
_cell.angle_gamma   90.00
#
_symmetry.space_group_name_H-M   'P 1'
#
loop_
_entity.id
_entity.type
_entity.pdbx_description
1 polymer ?
#
loop_
_entity_poly.entity_id
_entity_poly.type
_entity_poly.pdbx_seq_one_letter_code
_entity_poly.pdbx_strand_id
1 'polypeptide(L)'
;MDLEDLLTEMGFEVVGPANHLRDAIELAREEQIDFAVLDINVAGAQSFPVADILRNRNIPFVFSTGYGAEGLVDGYRNEVVLRKPYGPQELRQAIAAQLRPIKP
;
A
#
# COMPACT_ATOMS: atom_id res chain seq x y z
N MET A 1 -11.46 12.26 5.57
CA MET A 1 -10.79 11.40 6.53
C MET A 1 -9.72 10.69 5.76
N ASP A 2 -8.49 10.91 6.18
CA ASP A 2 -7.32 10.55 5.41
C ASP A 2 -6.88 9.12 5.76
N LEU A 3 -6.04 8.52 4.91
CA LEU A 3 -5.61 7.13 5.11
C LEU A 3 -4.84 6.97 6.44
N GLU A 4 -4.05 7.97 6.81
CA GLU A 4 -3.26 8.00 8.04
C GLU A 4 -4.16 7.96 9.28
N ASP A 5 -5.28 8.70 9.27
CA ASP A 5 -6.27 8.66 10.35
C ASP A 5 -6.85 7.25 10.49
N LEU A 6 -7.21 6.62 9.36
CA LEU A 6 -7.79 5.27 9.36
C LEU A 6 -6.81 4.24 9.94
N LEU A 7 -5.52 4.34 9.60
CA LEU A 7 -4.49 3.44 10.10
C LEU A 7 -4.22 3.67 11.60
N THR A 8 -4.17 4.93 12.02
CA THR A 8 -3.96 5.31 13.42
C THR A 8 -5.12 4.84 14.30
N GLU A 9 -6.37 5.01 13.85
CA GLU A 9 -7.56 4.51 14.56
C GLU A 9 -7.61 2.96 14.64
N MET A 10 -6.97 2.27 13.69
CA MET A 10 -6.80 0.81 13.76
C MET A 10 -5.66 0.37 14.68
N GLY A 11 -4.89 1.31 15.24
CA GLY A 11 -3.79 1.06 16.17
C GLY A 11 -2.44 0.81 15.50
N PHE A 12 -2.28 1.15 14.21
CA PHE A 12 -1.00 1.08 13.52
C PHE A 12 -0.19 2.37 13.74
N GLU A 13 1.13 2.22 13.77
CA GLU A 13 2.05 3.35 13.66
C GLU A 13 2.24 3.72 12.19
N VAL A 14 2.07 4.99 11.86
CA VAL A 14 2.19 5.47 10.48
C VAL A 14 3.59 6.06 10.29
N VAL A 15 4.41 5.36 9.49
CA VAL A 15 5.76 5.80 9.10
C VAL A 15 5.72 6.85 7.98
N GLY A 16 4.66 6.81 7.15
CA GLY A 16 4.35 7.80 6.10
C GLY A 16 3.58 9.02 6.63
N PRO A 17 3.13 9.95 5.77
CA PRO A 17 2.79 9.76 4.36
C PRO A 17 3.91 10.20 3.39
N ALA A 18 3.97 9.55 2.23
CA ALA A 18 4.78 10.01 1.11
C ALA A 18 3.91 10.65 0.02
N ASN A 19 4.04 11.97 -0.14
CA ASN A 19 3.26 12.73 -1.11
C ASN A 19 3.86 12.73 -2.53
N HIS A 20 5.11 12.27 -2.67
CA HIS A 20 5.78 12.11 -3.95
C HIS A 20 6.43 10.74 -4.07
N LEU A 21 6.63 10.27 -5.31
CA LEU A 21 7.26 8.99 -5.59
C LEU A 21 8.66 8.88 -4.98
N ARG A 22 9.43 9.97 -4.96
CA ARG A 22 10.79 9.98 -4.41
C ARG A 22 10.77 9.66 -2.91
N ASP A 23 9.95 10.37 -2.15
CA ASP A 23 9.81 10.18 -0.71
C ASP A 23 9.33 8.76 -0.40
N ALA A 24 8.40 8.23 -1.21
CA ALA A 24 7.90 6.86 -1.07
C ALA A 24 9.01 5.81 -1.31
N ILE A 25 9.89 6.05 -2.28
CA ILE A 25 11.04 5.18 -2.56
C ILE A 25 12.05 5.21 -1.41
N GLU A 26 12.33 6.37 -0.83
CA GLU A 26 13.25 6.53 0.29
C GLU A 26 12.71 5.80 1.53
N LEU A 27 11.45 6.03 1.91
CA LEU A 27 10.79 5.31 3.01
C LEU A 27 10.78 3.79 2.78
N ALA A 28 10.41 3.35 1.57
CA ALA A 28 10.38 1.92 1.25
C ALA A 28 11.76 1.25 1.25
N ARG A 29 12.86 2.00 1.20
CA ARG A 29 14.23 1.47 1.27
C ARG A 29 14.79 1.48 2.68
N GLU A 30 14.59 2.57 3.41
CA GLU A 30 15.35 2.86 4.63
C GLU A 30 14.58 2.49 5.89
N GLU A 31 13.25 2.65 5.89
CA GLU A 31 12.45 2.46 7.09
C GLU A 31 12.08 1.00 7.34
N GLN A 32 11.84 0.66 8.60
CA GLN A 32 11.26 -0.63 8.99
C GLN A 32 9.74 -0.54 8.90
N ILE A 33 9.15 -1.30 7.97
CA ILE A 33 7.72 -1.24 7.66
C ILE A 33 7.19 -2.67 7.67
N ASP A 34 6.12 -2.92 8.45
CA ASP A 34 5.46 -4.22 8.50
C ASP A 34 4.56 -4.47 7.29
N PHE A 35 3.92 -3.42 6.79
CA PHE A 35 3.12 -3.42 5.57
C PHE A 35 2.99 -2.01 4.99
N ALA A 36 2.72 -1.90 3.70
CA ALA A 36 2.47 -0.60 3.06
C ALA A 36 1.10 -0.54 2.36
N VAL A 37 0.55 0.67 2.28
CA VAL A 37 -0.59 0.97 1.41
C VAL A 37 -0.11 1.97 0.35
N LEU A 38 -0.12 1.55 -0.91
CA LEU A 38 0.42 2.32 -2.02
C LEU A 38 -0.70 2.89 -2.87
N ASP A 39 -0.80 4.22 -3.00
CA ASP A 39 -1.61 4.78 -4.09
C ASP A 39 -0.94 4.47 -5.43
N ILE A 40 -1.66 3.91 -6.40
CA ILE A 40 -1.09 3.65 -7.74
C ILE A 40 -0.56 4.95 -8.37
N ASN A 41 -1.22 6.08 -8.13
CA ASN A 41 -0.81 7.39 -8.64
C ASN A 41 -0.52 8.36 -7.50
N VAL A 42 0.76 8.63 -7.28
CA VAL A 42 1.22 9.62 -6.31
C VAL A 42 1.75 10.83 -7.07
N ALA A 43 1.05 11.96 -6.95
CA ALA A 43 1.41 13.23 -7.60
C ALA A 43 1.68 13.12 -9.12
N GLY A 44 0.92 12.28 -9.83
CA GLY A 44 1.07 12.06 -11.27
C GLY A 44 2.07 10.97 -11.67
N ALA A 45 2.74 10.33 -10.70
CA ALA A 45 3.71 9.27 -10.94
C ALA A 45 3.20 7.90 -10.45
N GLN A 46 3.59 6.83 -11.14
CA GLN A 46 3.21 5.47 -10.77
C GLN A 46 4.08 4.93 -9.64
N SER A 47 3.47 4.40 -8.58
CA SER A 47 4.16 3.88 -7.39
C SER A 47 4.74 2.46 -7.54
N PHE A 48 4.71 1.86 -8.74
CA PHE A 48 5.27 0.53 -8.99
C PHE A 48 6.72 0.33 -8.56
N PRO A 49 7.65 1.31 -8.74
CA PRO A 49 9.00 1.16 -8.21
C PRO A 49 9.05 0.97 -6.69
N VAL A 50 8.09 1.55 -5.95
CA VAL A 50 7.96 1.35 -4.51
C VAL A 50 7.53 -0.08 -4.21
N ALA A 51 6.53 -0.59 -4.96
CA ALA A 51 6.07 -1.98 -4.83
C ALA A 51 7.19 -3.00 -5.08
N ASP A 52 8.06 -2.75 -6.07
CA ASP A 52 9.20 -3.62 -6.34
C ASP A 52 10.22 -3.63 -5.20
N ILE A 53 10.49 -2.47 -4.59
CA ILE A 53 11.38 -2.36 -3.42
C ILE A 53 10.80 -3.14 -2.24
N LEU A 54 9.51 -2.96 -1.94
CA LEU A 54 8.84 -3.66 -0.85
C LEU A 54 8.83 -5.19 -1.10
N ARG A 55 8.54 -5.62 -2.33
CA ARG A 55 8.60 -7.04 -2.72
C ARG A 55 9.99 -7.63 -2.52
N ASN A 56 11.05 -6.93 -2.93
CA ASN A 56 12.44 -7.36 -2.72
C ASN A 56 12.81 -7.44 -1.22
N ARG A 57 12.17 -6.62 -0.38
CA ARG A 57 12.32 -6.65 1.08
C ARG A 57 11.37 -7.65 1.77
N ASN A 58 10.54 -8.38 1.02
CA ASN A 58 9.47 -9.25 1.53
C ASN A 58 8.47 -8.51 2.44
N ILE A 59 8.23 -7.23 2.18
CA ILE A 59 7.26 -6.42 2.89
C ILE A 59 5.93 -6.50 2.12
N PRO A 60 4.84 -6.98 2.76
CA PRO A 60 3.54 -7.04 2.12
C PRO A 60 2.97 -5.64 1.86
N PHE A 61 2.21 -5.48 0.79
CA PHE A 61 1.57 -4.20 0.48
C PHE A 61 0.19 -4.36 -0.15
N VAL A 62 -0.59 -3.29 -0.08
CA VAL A 62 -1.92 -3.18 -0.70
C VAL A 62 -1.91 -1.99 -1.64
N PHE A 63 -2.39 -2.16 -2.86
CA PHE A 63 -2.62 -1.02 -3.75
C PHE A 63 -3.92 -0.33 -3.43
N SER A 64 -3.92 0.99 -3.51
CA SER A 64 -5.07 1.87 -3.34
C SER A 64 -5.23 2.67 -4.63
N THR A 65 -6.41 2.65 -5.25
CA THR A 65 -6.59 3.27 -6.58
C THR A 65 -7.97 3.86 -6.76
N GLY A 66 -8.04 5.09 -7.28
CA GLY A 66 -9.30 5.72 -7.71
C GLY A 66 -9.86 5.17 -9.02
N TYR A 67 -8.99 4.64 -9.88
CA TYR A 67 -9.35 4.17 -11.22
C TYR A 67 -9.62 2.65 -11.28
N GLY A 68 -9.53 1.95 -10.14
CA GLY A 68 -9.69 0.49 -10.07
C GLY A 68 -8.47 -0.28 -10.58
N ALA A 69 -8.64 -1.60 -10.78
CA ALA A 69 -7.57 -2.52 -11.19
C ALA A 69 -7.06 -2.29 -12.63
N GLU A 70 -7.75 -1.47 -13.42
CA GLU A 70 -7.35 -1.12 -14.80
C GLU A 70 -6.04 -0.34 -14.86
N GLY A 71 -5.62 0.26 -13.75
CA GLY A 71 -4.31 0.92 -13.62
C GLY A 71 -3.14 -0.01 -13.37
N LEU A 72 -3.37 -1.31 -13.09
CA LEU A 72 -2.30 -2.26 -12.79
C LEU A 72 -1.71 -2.84 -14.06
N VAL A 73 -0.39 -2.83 -14.15
CA VAL A 73 0.34 -3.61 -15.16
C VAL A 73 0.26 -5.11 -14.83
N ASP A 74 0.38 -5.98 -15.84
CA ASP A 74 0.22 -7.44 -15.70
C ASP A 74 0.97 -8.08 -14.51
N GLY A 75 2.12 -7.52 -14.12
CA GLY A 75 2.93 -7.98 -12.98
C GLY A 75 2.34 -7.78 -11.58
N TYR A 76 1.24 -7.05 -11.44
CA TYR A 76 0.57 -6.80 -10.15
C TYR A 76 -0.90 -7.24 -10.10
N ARG A 77 -1.39 -7.98 -11.10
CA ARG A 77 -2.79 -8.47 -11.13
C ARG A 77 -3.15 -9.38 -9.96
N ASN A 78 -2.16 -10.03 -9.34
CA ASN A 78 -2.37 -10.92 -8.20
C ASN A 78 -2.29 -10.19 -6.85
N GLU A 79 -1.96 -8.90 -6.83
CA GLU A 79 -1.85 -8.13 -5.59
C GLU A 79 -3.22 -7.71 -5.07
N VAL A 80 -3.30 -7.47 -3.75
CA VAL A 80 -4.52 -6.95 -3.13
C VAL A 80 -4.69 -5.48 -3.50
N VAL A 81 -5.87 -5.14 -4.04
CA VAL A 81 -6.19 -3.81 -4.56
C VAL A 81 -7.47 -3.31 -3.94
N LEU A 82 -7.39 -2.17 -3.26
CA LEU A 82 -8.50 -1.40 -2.75
C LEU A 82 -8.89 -0.32 -3.76
N ARG A 83 -10.13 -0.38 -4.22
CA ARG A 83 -10.71 0.66 -5.09
C ARG A 83 -11.31 1.77 -4.22
N LYS A 84 -10.93 3.02 -4.48
CA LYS A 84 -11.53 4.18 -3.84
C LYS A 84 -12.93 4.46 -4.43
N PRO A 85 -13.87 4.99 -3.62
CA PRO A 85 -13.76 5.17 -2.17
C PRO A 85 -13.91 3.82 -1.42
N TYR A 86 -13.14 3.64 -0.34
CA TYR A 86 -13.26 2.49 0.56
C TYR A 86 -13.44 2.96 2.00
N GLY A 87 -14.13 2.15 2.80
CA GLY A 87 -14.31 2.39 4.23
C GLY A 87 -13.21 1.76 5.10
N PRO A 88 -13.24 2.03 6.42
CA PRO A 88 -12.31 1.44 7.39
C PRO A 88 -12.35 -0.09 7.40
N GLN A 89 -13.52 -0.71 7.24
CA GLN A 89 -13.65 -2.17 7.24
C GLN A 89 -12.98 -2.81 6.02
N GLU A 90 -13.12 -2.21 4.84
CA GLU A 90 -12.49 -2.71 3.60
C GLU A 90 -10.96 -2.62 3.70
N LEU A 91 -10.45 -1.47 4.18
CA LEU A 91 -9.03 -1.31 4.45
C LEU A 91 -8.51 -2.36 5.43
N ARG A 92 -9.23 -2.59 6.54
CA ARG A 92 -8.86 -3.61 7.53
C ARG A 92 -8.84 -5.02 6.93
N GLN A 93 -9.80 -5.35 6.08
CA GLN A 93 -9.85 -6.66 5.42
C GLN A 93 -8.69 -6.86 4.45
N ALA A 94 -8.33 -5.84 3.67
CA ALA A 94 -7.21 -5.90 2.74
C ALA A 94 -5.87 -6.04 3.48
N ILE A 95 -5.66 -5.27 4.56
CA ILE A 95 -4.47 -5.41 5.42
C ILE A 95 -4.43 -6.81 6.04
N ALA A 96 -5.55 -7.29 6.59
CA ALA A 96 -5.63 -8.62 7.18
C ALA A 96 -5.40 -9.76 6.16
N ALA A 97 -5.75 -9.56 4.88
CA ALA A 97 -5.47 -10.52 3.83
C ALA A 97 -3.96 -10.66 3.56
N GLN A 98 -3.21 -9.56 3.67
CA GLN A 98 -1.76 -9.51 3.47
C GLN A 98 -0.95 -9.92 4.71
N LEU A 99 -1.43 -9.59 5.91
CA LEU A 99 -0.75 -9.93 7.17
C LEU A 99 -1.02 -11.36 7.68
N ARG A 100 -1.89 -12.13 7.01
CA ARG A 100 -2.12 -13.53 7.40
C ARG A 100 -0.84 -14.34 7.20
N PRO A 101 -0.41 -15.13 8.20
CA PRO A 101 0.81 -15.91 8.07
C PRO A 101 0.66 -16.88 6.91
N ILE A 102 1.72 -16.96 6.10
CA ILE A 102 1.92 -18.01 5.10
C ILE A 102 1.62 -19.33 5.81
N LYS A 103 0.53 -19.99 5.43
CA LYS A 103 0.16 -21.28 5.98
C LYS A 103 1.26 -22.27 5.59
N PRO A 104 1.80 -23.06 6.53
CA PRO A 104 2.89 -24.01 6.26
C PRO A 104 2.50 -25.07 5.23
#